data_AF-A0A1J8QKW5-F1
#
_entry.id   AF-A0A1J8QKW5-F1
#
_cell.length_a   1.000
_cell.length_b   1.000
_cell.length_c   1.000
_cell.angle_alpha   90.00
_cell.angle_beta   90.00
_cell.angle_gamma   90.00
#
_symmetry.space_group_name_H-M   'P 1'
#
loop_
_entity.id
_entity.type
_entity.pdbx_description
1 polymer ?
#
loop_
_entity_poly.entity_id
_entity_poly.type
_entity_poly.pdbx_seq_one_letter_code
_entity_poly.pdbx_strand_id
1 'polypeptide(L)'
;MPLQRTPLQDTSDAPRQVNNILRDLRGEHFRHSRNVQHAPASLPTPLHVHNLPTLPLNLIYPPTEDGRRDVSAAPGHHSTRPIWLAGPDPPHSWTSPKIKGPGADSAPDINSSAWREHALDLVFFPGVPMGPASSASPRPLRKGELPTLALLSLHVIRTECSGHDFAEIMSYIPPHLRRVLVRHSAINYPLSQAELGATCGDEGHADGELVVVGPHATLRSDHFRRMSSSGESSAHQEYAVEGSTWDSLATQGSEPTVLFSLTLLSTPLTFALSDLPPTITCLALINIPKPASLQRLPSYCPLVSLLDISYNSWLNTISGEKLLEDYPWTKLHHLKVLGLRGCHITPTLLSQVNRGRWDDVDVIHR
;
A
#
# COMPACT_ATOMS: atom_id res chain seq x y z
N MET A 1 -68.51 14.86 -8.14
CA MET A 1 -68.28 13.41 -7.97
C MET A 1 -67.83 12.81 -9.29
N PRO A 2 -66.57 12.34 -9.37
CA PRO A 2 -66.17 11.32 -10.35
C PRO A 2 -65.51 10.10 -9.66
N LEU A 3 -65.81 8.91 -10.17
CA LEU A 3 -65.28 7.61 -9.75
C LEU A 3 -63.89 7.37 -10.34
N GLN A 4 -62.90 7.09 -9.48
CA GLN A 4 -61.57 6.59 -9.88
C GLN A 4 -61.62 5.07 -10.06
N ARG A 5 -61.26 4.61 -11.28
CA ARG A 5 -61.03 3.20 -11.61
C ARG A 5 -59.61 2.81 -11.19
N THR A 6 -59.49 1.76 -10.37
CA THR A 6 -58.23 1.05 -10.11
C THR A 6 -57.91 0.08 -11.27
N PRO A 7 -56.65 0.04 -11.77
CA PRO A 7 -56.26 -0.91 -12.80
C PRO A 7 -56.05 -2.32 -12.24
N LEU A 8 -56.50 -3.31 -13.01
CA LEU A 8 -56.34 -4.75 -12.79
C LEU A 8 -54.87 -5.13 -12.97
N GLN A 9 -54.36 -5.91 -12.01
CA GLN A 9 -52.98 -6.39 -11.96
C GLN A 9 -52.88 -7.71 -12.75
N ASP A 10 -52.05 -7.72 -13.79
CA ASP A 10 -51.78 -8.88 -14.66
C ASP A 10 -51.19 -10.06 -13.87
N THR A 11 -51.77 -11.25 -14.06
CA THR A 11 -51.46 -12.49 -13.34
C THR A 11 -50.33 -13.32 -13.98
N SER A 12 -49.40 -12.71 -14.73
CA SER A 12 -48.40 -13.46 -15.51
C SER A 12 -47.16 -13.93 -14.74
N ASP A 13 -46.99 -13.56 -13.47
CA ASP A 13 -45.77 -13.85 -12.69
C ASP A 13 -45.85 -15.08 -11.77
N ALA A 14 -46.99 -15.77 -11.73
CA ALA A 14 -47.19 -16.98 -10.93
C ALA A 14 -46.11 -18.08 -11.12
N PRO A 15 -45.64 -18.43 -12.34
CA PRO A 15 -44.65 -19.50 -12.49
C PRO A 15 -43.24 -19.11 -12.03
N ARG A 16 -42.90 -17.82 -12.04
CA ARG A 16 -41.60 -17.32 -11.53
C ARG A 16 -41.58 -17.31 -10.01
N GLN A 17 -42.73 -17.03 -9.39
CA GLN A 17 -42.89 -17.05 -7.94
C GLN A 17 -42.69 -18.46 -7.34
N VAL A 18 -43.22 -19.50 -8.00
CA VAL A 18 -43.03 -20.89 -7.54
C VAL A 18 -41.55 -21.33 -7.60
N ASN A 19 -40.82 -20.97 -8.66
CA ASN A 19 -39.39 -21.28 -8.76
C ASN A 19 -38.55 -20.54 -7.70
N ASN A 20 -38.90 -19.30 -7.37
CA ASN A 20 -38.25 -18.56 -6.29
C ASN A 20 -38.51 -19.22 -4.93
N ILE A 21 -39.77 -19.61 -4.65
CA ILE A 21 -40.14 -20.31 -3.42
C ILE A 21 -39.39 -21.65 -3.29
N LEU A 22 -39.30 -22.44 -4.37
CA LEU A 22 -38.57 -23.71 -4.34
C LEU A 22 -37.06 -23.52 -4.16
N ARG A 23 -36.48 -22.45 -4.74
CA ARG A 23 -35.07 -22.12 -4.58
C ARG A 23 -34.77 -21.68 -3.14
N ASP A 24 -35.66 -20.90 -2.53
CA ASP A 24 -35.52 -20.44 -1.15
C ASP A 24 -35.70 -21.61 -0.16
N LEU A 25 -36.69 -22.48 -0.36
CA LEU A 25 -36.90 -23.67 0.47
C LEU A 25 -35.71 -24.64 0.41
N ARG A 26 -35.10 -24.84 -0.77
CA ARG A 26 -33.88 -25.67 -0.88
C ARG A 26 -32.69 -25.02 -0.17
N GLY A 27 -32.55 -23.70 -0.25
CA GLY A 27 -31.51 -22.95 0.43
C GLY A 27 -31.64 -23.01 1.96
N GLU A 28 -32.86 -22.88 2.47
CA GLU A 28 -33.18 -23.02 3.90
C GLU A 28 -32.89 -24.43 4.41
N HIS A 29 -33.35 -25.46 3.71
CA HIS A 29 -33.12 -26.85 4.13
C HIS A 29 -31.61 -27.19 4.21
N PHE A 30 -30.81 -26.63 3.30
CA PHE A 30 -29.35 -26.77 3.34
C PHE A 30 -28.69 -26.05 4.52
N ARG A 31 -29.18 -24.86 4.90
CA ARG A 31 -28.67 -24.13 6.07
C ARG A 31 -29.08 -24.84 7.37
N HIS A 32 -30.32 -25.32 7.43
CA HIS A 32 -30.84 -26.06 8.58
C HIS A 32 -30.09 -27.37 8.79
N SER A 33 -29.83 -28.15 7.73
CA SER A 33 -29.05 -29.39 7.84
C SER A 33 -27.62 -29.13 8.32
N ARG A 34 -26.97 -28.05 7.86
CA ARG A 34 -25.64 -27.63 8.34
C ARG A 34 -25.63 -27.22 9.81
N ASN A 35 -26.66 -26.49 10.26
CA ASN A 35 -26.78 -26.07 11.64
C ASN A 35 -27.04 -27.26 12.58
N VAL A 36 -27.90 -28.21 12.18
CA VAL A 36 -28.18 -29.43 12.97
C VAL A 36 -26.95 -30.32 13.09
N GLN A 37 -26.10 -30.36 12.05
CA GLN A 37 -24.85 -31.13 12.10
C GLN A 37 -23.75 -30.47 12.95
N HIS A 38 -24.00 -29.26 13.49
CA HIS A 38 -23.01 -28.45 14.22
C HIS A 38 -21.64 -28.41 13.52
N ALA A 39 -21.64 -28.48 12.19
CA ALA A 39 -20.41 -28.54 11.43
C ALA A 39 -19.70 -27.19 11.60
N PRO A 40 -18.51 -27.12 12.23
CA PRO A 40 -17.75 -25.89 12.29
C PRO A 40 -17.50 -25.44 10.86
N ALA A 41 -17.49 -24.11 10.64
CA ALA A 41 -17.21 -23.48 9.35
C ALA A 41 -15.75 -23.76 8.93
N SER A 42 -15.49 -25.02 8.61
CA SER A 42 -14.24 -25.51 8.06
C SER A 42 -14.22 -25.10 6.59
N LEU A 43 -13.16 -24.38 6.26
CA LEU A 43 -12.70 -24.19 4.89
C LEU A 43 -12.74 -25.56 4.16
N PRO A 44 -13.10 -25.58 2.86
CA PRO A 44 -13.23 -26.85 2.14
C PRO A 44 -11.87 -27.56 2.11
N THR A 45 -11.71 -28.57 2.94
CA THR A 45 -10.62 -29.54 2.85
C THR A 45 -10.92 -30.42 1.63
N PRO A 46 -10.09 -30.40 0.58
CA PRO A 46 -10.29 -31.28 -0.56
C PRO A 46 -9.75 -32.65 -0.20
N LEU A 47 -10.64 -33.61 0.07
CA LEU A 47 -10.27 -35.02 0.11
C LEU A 47 -11.05 -35.79 -0.96
N HIS A 48 -10.24 -36.48 -1.78
CA HIS A 48 -10.53 -37.55 -2.74
C HIS A 48 -11.01 -37.16 -4.14
N VAL A 49 -10.14 -37.20 -5.15
CA VAL A 49 -9.47 -38.36 -5.80
C VAL A 49 -10.41 -39.06 -6.78
N HIS A 50 -10.19 -38.76 -8.06
CA HIS A 50 -10.16 -39.65 -9.23
C HIS A 50 -10.24 -38.76 -10.48
N ASN A 51 -9.09 -38.23 -10.93
CA ASN A 51 -8.82 -37.73 -12.29
C ASN A 51 -7.42 -37.07 -12.33
N LEU A 52 -6.39 -37.82 -11.91
CA LEU A 52 -5.02 -37.46 -12.26
C LEU A 52 -4.74 -38.05 -13.66
N PRO A 53 -4.30 -37.25 -14.65
CA PRO A 53 -3.90 -37.77 -15.94
C PRO A 53 -2.66 -38.66 -15.76
N THR A 54 -2.77 -39.93 -16.14
CA THR A 54 -1.78 -41.00 -15.99
C THR A 54 -0.61 -40.94 -16.98
N LEU A 55 -0.32 -39.80 -17.59
CA LEU A 55 0.77 -39.68 -18.56
C LEU A 55 1.66 -38.47 -18.23
N PRO A 56 2.94 -38.70 -17.87
CA PRO A 56 3.95 -37.64 -17.80
C PRO A 56 3.99 -36.89 -19.14
N LEU A 57 3.82 -35.56 -19.10
CA LEU A 57 3.82 -34.69 -20.30
C LEU A 57 5.05 -34.90 -21.21
N ASN A 58 6.15 -35.35 -20.60
CA ASN A 58 7.46 -35.59 -21.20
C ASN A 58 7.47 -36.73 -22.23
N LEU A 59 6.41 -37.56 -22.28
CA LEU A 59 6.26 -38.65 -23.26
C LEU A 59 5.50 -38.22 -24.53
N ILE A 60 4.69 -37.15 -24.46
CA ILE A 60 3.88 -36.68 -25.60
C ILE A 60 4.66 -35.62 -26.40
N TYR A 61 5.51 -34.86 -25.73
CA TYR A 61 6.38 -33.85 -26.35
C TYR A 61 7.83 -34.18 -26.00
N PRO A 62 8.55 -34.96 -26.83
CA PRO A 62 9.99 -35.07 -26.67
C PRO A 62 10.60 -33.66 -26.79
N PRO A 63 11.52 -33.27 -25.91
CA PRO A 63 12.27 -32.04 -26.10
C PRO A 63 13.00 -32.18 -27.43
N THR A 64 12.71 -31.26 -28.36
CA THR A 64 13.48 -31.09 -29.59
C THR A 64 14.86 -30.56 -29.18
N GLU A 65 15.74 -31.47 -28.76
CA GLU A 65 17.17 -31.24 -28.81
C GLU A 65 17.58 -31.31 -30.29
N ASP A 66 17.46 -30.19 -30.98
CA ASP A 66 18.17 -30.00 -32.23
C ASP A 66 18.82 -28.61 -32.26
N GLY A 67 20.13 -28.65 -32.09
CA GLY A 67 20.99 -28.06 -33.10
C GLY A 67 21.37 -26.60 -32.90
N ARG A 68 22.51 -26.41 -32.23
CA ARG A 68 23.49 -25.38 -32.60
C ARG A 68 23.53 -25.20 -34.13
N ARG A 69 23.14 -24.02 -34.61
CA ARG A 69 23.74 -23.35 -35.76
C ARG A 69 23.39 -21.87 -35.72
N ASP A 70 24.42 -21.06 -35.51
CA ASP A 70 24.44 -19.64 -35.80
C ASP A 70 23.99 -19.39 -37.24
N VAL A 71 22.85 -18.73 -37.45
CA VAL A 71 22.63 -17.87 -38.61
C VAL A 71 21.65 -16.75 -38.25
N SER A 72 22.15 -15.52 -38.30
CA SER A 72 21.40 -14.27 -38.22
C SER A 72 20.29 -14.18 -39.29
N ALA A 73 19.02 -14.04 -38.87
CA ALA A 73 17.97 -13.40 -39.68
C ALA A 73 16.68 -13.12 -38.86
N ALA A 74 16.35 -11.83 -38.76
CA ALA A 74 15.03 -11.17 -38.61
C ALA A 74 13.99 -11.61 -37.53
N PRO A 75 13.30 -10.65 -36.88
CA PRO A 75 12.28 -10.94 -35.86
C PRO A 75 10.94 -11.34 -36.50
N GLY A 76 10.64 -12.65 -36.50
CA GLY A 76 9.33 -13.18 -36.86
C GLY A 76 8.39 -13.23 -35.65
N HIS A 77 7.28 -12.50 -35.72
CA HIS A 77 6.18 -12.58 -34.75
C HIS A 77 5.57 -13.99 -34.73
N HIS A 78 5.86 -14.76 -33.69
CA HIS A 78 5.10 -15.97 -33.38
C HIS A 78 3.72 -15.57 -32.83
N SER A 79 2.76 -15.41 -33.74
CA SER A 79 1.34 -15.39 -33.40
C SER A 79 0.97 -16.75 -32.83
N THR A 80 0.95 -16.87 -31.50
CA THR A 80 0.34 -18.01 -30.80
C THR A 80 -1.15 -17.96 -31.08
N ARG A 81 -1.57 -18.64 -32.16
CA ARG A 81 -2.99 -18.84 -32.47
C ARG A 81 -3.64 -19.53 -31.27
N PRO A 82 -4.77 -19.02 -30.75
CA PRO A 82 -5.47 -19.66 -29.65
C PRO A 82 -5.91 -21.05 -30.12
N ILE A 83 -5.48 -22.08 -29.39
CA ILE A 83 -5.92 -23.46 -29.59
C ILE A 83 -7.42 -23.49 -29.29
N TRP A 84 -8.23 -23.55 -30.35
CA TRP A 84 -9.66 -23.78 -30.25
C TRP A 84 -9.88 -25.20 -29.73
N LEU A 85 -10.14 -25.33 -28.42
CA LEU A 85 -10.61 -26.57 -27.82
C LEU A 85 -12.10 -26.71 -28.13
N ALA A 86 -12.49 -27.81 -28.77
CA ALA A 86 -13.89 -28.12 -29.04
C ALA A 86 -14.64 -28.37 -27.72
N GLY A 87 -15.62 -27.53 -27.41
CA GLY A 87 -16.45 -27.64 -26.21
C GLY A 87 -17.26 -26.36 -25.97
N PRO A 88 -18.27 -26.38 -25.09
CA PRO A 88 -18.91 -25.16 -24.62
C PRO A 88 -17.85 -24.26 -23.95
N ASP A 89 -17.97 -22.96 -24.14
CA ASP A 89 -17.07 -22.00 -23.49
C ASP A 89 -17.02 -22.24 -21.97
N PRO A 90 -15.83 -22.25 -21.35
CA PRO A 90 -15.73 -22.40 -19.91
C PRO A 90 -16.51 -21.28 -19.21
N PRO A 91 -17.13 -21.55 -18.05
CA PRO A 91 -17.89 -20.55 -17.32
C PRO A 91 -17.04 -19.30 -17.04
N HIS A 92 -17.68 -18.13 -17.04
CA HIS A 92 -17.00 -16.83 -16.87
C HIS A 92 -16.16 -16.73 -15.58
N SER A 93 -16.43 -17.55 -14.56
CA SER A 93 -15.64 -17.62 -13.32
C SER A 93 -14.30 -18.37 -13.48
N TRP A 94 -14.11 -19.13 -14.56
CA TRP A 94 -12.89 -19.91 -14.85
C TRP A 94 -12.00 -19.27 -15.90
N THR A 95 -12.56 -18.36 -16.70
CA THR A 95 -11.74 -17.49 -17.53
C THR A 95 -11.27 -16.35 -16.66
N SER A 96 -9.99 -16.36 -16.29
CA SER A 96 -9.34 -15.16 -15.75
C SER A 96 -9.78 -13.97 -16.61
N PRO A 97 -10.25 -12.86 -16.01
CA PRO A 97 -10.83 -11.74 -16.75
C PRO A 97 -9.93 -11.45 -17.93
N LYS A 98 -10.45 -11.69 -19.15
CA LYS A 98 -9.69 -11.61 -20.40
C LYS A 98 -8.85 -10.36 -20.31
N ILE A 99 -7.53 -10.54 -20.18
CA ILE A 99 -6.55 -9.47 -20.31
C ILE A 99 -6.88 -8.89 -21.68
N LYS A 100 -7.60 -7.75 -21.68
CA LYS A 100 -7.93 -7.04 -22.91
C LYS A 100 -6.59 -6.84 -23.60
N GLY A 101 -6.54 -7.15 -24.89
CA GLY A 101 -5.30 -7.15 -25.65
C GLY A 101 -4.49 -5.86 -25.44
N PRO A 102 -3.19 -5.87 -25.78
CA PRO A 102 -2.19 -4.84 -25.43
C PRO A 102 -2.42 -3.42 -26.01
N GLY A 103 -3.65 -3.04 -26.36
CA GLY A 103 -4.05 -1.72 -26.83
C GLY A 103 -5.33 -1.16 -26.21
N ALA A 104 -5.92 -1.80 -25.20
CA ALA A 104 -6.94 -1.16 -24.37
C ALA A 104 -6.26 -0.67 -23.08
N ASP A 105 -6.21 0.65 -22.89
CA ASP A 105 -5.65 1.37 -21.73
C ASP A 105 -5.99 0.68 -20.42
N SER A 106 -5.16 -0.30 -20.07
CA SER A 106 -5.32 -1.06 -18.85
C SER A 106 -4.84 -0.12 -17.78
N ALA A 107 -5.77 0.31 -16.92
CA ALA A 107 -5.43 1.17 -15.79
C ALA A 107 -4.15 0.61 -15.14
N PRO A 108 -3.14 1.46 -14.90
CA PRO A 108 -1.85 0.99 -14.40
C PRO A 108 -2.10 0.16 -13.15
N ASP A 109 -1.44 -1.01 -13.07
CA ASP A 109 -1.55 -1.86 -11.89
C ASP A 109 -0.97 -1.10 -10.68
N ILE A 110 -1.86 -0.54 -9.87
CA ILE A 110 -1.57 0.23 -8.66
C ILE A 110 -0.77 -0.62 -7.66
N ASN A 111 -0.82 -1.96 -7.75
CA ASN A 111 -0.06 -2.84 -6.88
C ASN A 111 1.29 -3.26 -7.48
N SER A 112 1.64 -2.79 -8.68
CA SER A 112 2.95 -3.05 -9.27
C SER A 112 4.05 -2.29 -8.54
N SER A 113 5.25 -2.89 -8.45
CA SER A 113 6.41 -2.22 -7.86
C SER A 113 6.79 -0.94 -8.62
N ALA A 114 6.68 -0.95 -9.94
CA ALA A 114 6.95 0.22 -10.79
C ALA A 114 6.01 1.40 -10.46
N TRP A 115 4.72 1.13 -10.24
CA TRP A 115 3.80 2.19 -9.81
C TRP A 115 4.15 2.71 -8.42
N ARG A 116 4.48 1.82 -7.47
CA ARG A 116 4.86 2.23 -6.10
C ARG A 116 6.15 3.01 -6.06
N GLU A 117 7.15 2.62 -6.85
CA GLU A 117 8.40 3.36 -7.03
C GLU A 117 8.11 4.78 -7.50
N HIS A 118 7.32 4.92 -8.57
CA HIS A 118 6.92 6.22 -9.09
C HIS A 118 6.15 7.02 -8.02
N ALA A 119 5.15 6.40 -7.37
CA ALA A 119 4.34 7.05 -6.35
C ALA A 119 5.17 7.54 -5.16
N LEU A 120 6.20 6.82 -4.73
CA LEU A 120 7.03 7.16 -3.57
C LEU A 120 8.26 8.02 -3.88
N ASP A 121 8.56 8.25 -5.16
CA ASP A 121 9.74 8.99 -5.63
C ASP A 121 9.92 10.35 -4.91
N LEU A 122 8.84 11.13 -4.81
CA LEU A 122 8.86 12.46 -4.18
C LEU A 122 9.30 12.42 -2.72
N VAL A 123 8.84 11.40 -1.98
CA VAL A 123 9.08 11.25 -0.53
C VAL A 123 10.49 10.73 -0.25
N PHE A 124 10.97 9.79 -1.07
CA PHE A 124 12.27 9.16 -0.87
C PHE A 124 13.43 10.02 -1.39
N PHE A 125 13.14 10.92 -2.34
CA PHE A 125 14.13 11.81 -2.96
C PHE A 125 13.77 13.29 -2.84
N PRO A 126 13.53 13.80 -1.61
CA PRO A 126 13.19 15.20 -1.42
C PRO A 126 14.40 16.07 -1.77
N GLY A 127 14.26 16.96 -2.75
CA GLY A 127 15.29 17.96 -3.04
C GLY A 127 16.45 17.49 -3.91
N VAL A 128 16.23 16.56 -4.83
CA VAL A 128 17.00 16.58 -6.08
C VAL A 128 16.23 17.48 -7.05
N PRO A 129 16.48 18.82 -7.09
CA PRO A 129 16.29 19.49 -8.36
C PRO A 129 17.06 18.66 -9.38
N MET A 130 16.58 18.46 -10.61
CA MET A 130 17.28 17.66 -11.63
C MET A 130 18.71 18.19 -12.00
N GLY A 131 19.38 18.94 -11.12
CA GLY A 131 20.79 19.24 -11.15
C GLY A 131 21.68 18.08 -10.63
N PRO A 132 22.96 18.09 -11.04
CA PRO A 132 23.90 17.02 -10.75
C PRO A 132 24.46 17.08 -9.32
N ALA A 133 24.60 15.91 -8.70
CA ALA A 133 25.47 15.61 -7.56
C ALA A 133 25.07 16.13 -6.15
N SER A 134 24.35 15.29 -5.40
CA SER A 134 24.61 15.11 -3.96
C SER A 134 24.33 13.64 -3.59
N SER A 135 25.29 13.00 -2.91
CA SER A 135 25.55 11.55 -2.97
C SER A 135 25.26 10.76 -1.68
N ALA A 136 24.46 11.27 -0.76
CA ALA A 136 24.28 10.61 0.54
C ALA A 136 22.90 9.96 0.78
N SER A 137 21.89 10.27 -0.06
CA SER A 137 20.60 9.57 0.02
C SER A 137 20.62 8.35 -0.90
N PRO A 138 20.20 7.16 -0.42
CA PRO A 138 20.12 5.95 -1.24
C PRO A 138 19.07 6.15 -2.33
N ARG A 139 19.51 6.63 -3.51
CA ARG A 139 18.71 6.73 -4.73
C ARG A 139 18.06 5.37 -5.02
N PRO A 140 16.84 5.34 -5.59
CA PRO A 140 16.27 4.07 -5.99
C PRO A 140 17.21 3.53 -7.05
N LEU A 141 17.51 2.23 -6.98
CA LEU A 141 18.44 1.60 -7.92
C LEU A 141 17.93 1.90 -9.32
N ARG A 142 18.62 2.79 -10.03
CA ARG A 142 18.27 3.05 -11.43
C ARG A 142 18.36 1.71 -12.13
N LYS A 143 17.50 1.47 -13.12
CA LYS A 143 17.50 0.22 -13.88
C LYS A 143 18.92 -0.10 -14.37
N GLY A 144 19.58 -1.08 -13.73
CA GLY A 144 20.97 -1.47 -13.98
C GLY A 144 21.97 -1.19 -12.84
N GLU A 145 21.60 -0.45 -11.80
CA GLU A 145 22.40 -0.30 -10.59
C GLU A 145 22.27 -1.57 -9.74
N LEU A 146 23.41 -2.03 -9.21
CA LEU A 146 23.45 -3.19 -8.33
C LEU A 146 23.06 -2.78 -6.91
N PRO A 147 22.17 -3.55 -6.23
CA PRO A 147 21.85 -3.30 -4.85
C PRO A 147 23.11 -3.32 -3.99
N THR A 148 23.15 -2.43 -2.99
CA THR A 148 24.24 -2.44 -2.02
C THR A 148 24.26 -3.77 -1.26
N LEU A 149 25.44 -4.20 -0.80
CA LEU A 149 25.57 -5.42 -0.02
C LEU A 149 24.63 -5.41 1.21
N ALA A 150 24.51 -4.27 1.88
CA ALA A 150 23.58 -4.11 3.01
C ALA A 150 22.13 -4.40 2.61
N LEU A 151 21.69 -3.90 1.45
CA LEU A 151 20.33 -4.15 0.96
C LEU A 151 20.12 -5.63 0.60
N LEU A 152 21.12 -6.27 -0.02
CA LEU A 152 21.08 -7.71 -0.29
C LEU A 152 20.99 -8.53 1.01
N SER A 153 21.80 -8.20 2.02
CA SER A 153 21.74 -8.87 3.32
C SER A 153 20.39 -8.69 4.01
N LEU A 154 19.83 -7.47 3.99
CA LEU A 154 18.50 -7.20 4.53
C LEU A 154 17.40 -7.96 3.76
N HIS A 155 17.56 -8.11 2.45
CA HIS A 155 16.65 -8.90 1.64
C HIS A 155 16.69 -10.38 2.05
N VAL A 156 17.89 -10.96 2.22
CA VAL A 156 18.06 -12.35 2.68
C VAL A 156 17.44 -12.55 4.07
N ILE A 157 17.70 -11.64 5.02
CA ILE A 157 17.09 -11.71 6.35
C ILE A 157 15.57 -11.75 6.24
N ARG A 158 15.00 -10.92 5.37
CA ARG A 158 13.55 -10.89 5.19
C ARG A 158 13.00 -12.15 4.51
N THR A 159 13.69 -12.71 3.52
CA THR A 159 13.20 -13.90 2.81
C THR A 159 13.33 -15.17 3.64
N GLU A 160 14.39 -15.27 4.45
CA GLU A 160 14.69 -16.46 5.24
C GLU A 160 14.07 -16.44 6.63
N CYS A 161 13.84 -15.25 7.21
CA CYS A 161 13.29 -15.11 8.56
C CYS A 161 11.83 -14.68 8.52
N SER A 162 10.99 -15.31 9.35
CA SER A 162 9.57 -14.97 9.45
C SER A 162 9.10 -14.94 10.90
N GLY A 163 8.04 -14.18 11.17
CA GLY A 163 7.41 -14.14 12.49
C GLY A 163 8.37 -13.68 13.60
N HIS A 164 8.62 -14.56 14.57
CA HIS A 164 9.45 -14.27 15.75
C HIS A 164 10.92 -14.05 15.40
N ASP A 165 11.50 -14.90 14.55
CA ASP A 165 12.92 -14.83 14.17
C ASP A 165 13.25 -13.50 13.48
N PHE A 166 12.30 -13.02 12.66
CA PHE A 166 12.43 -11.70 12.03
C PHE A 166 12.44 -10.58 13.08
N ALA A 167 11.54 -10.62 14.07
CA ALA A 167 11.49 -9.63 15.14
C ALA A 167 12.74 -9.64 16.02
N GLU A 168 13.26 -10.83 16.36
CA GLU A 168 14.49 -10.98 17.11
C GLU A 168 15.68 -10.37 16.35
N ILE A 169 15.84 -10.69 15.07
CA ILE A 169 16.92 -10.14 14.24
C ILE A 169 16.80 -8.62 14.09
N MET A 170 15.59 -8.10 13.87
CA MET A 170 15.37 -6.65 13.73
C MET A 170 15.86 -5.85 14.94
N SER A 171 15.84 -6.43 16.16
CA SER A 171 16.35 -5.77 17.37
C SER A 171 17.85 -5.48 17.32
N TYR A 172 18.61 -6.26 16.54
CA TYR A 172 20.05 -6.08 16.36
C TYR A 172 20.40 -5.19 15.16
N ILE A 173 19.41 -4.81 14.32
CA ILE A 173 19.65 -3.99 13.14
C ILE A 173 19.58 -2.50 13.51
N PRO A 174 20.64 -1.72 13.21
CA PRO A 174 20.63 -0.28 13.43
C PRO A 174 19.41 0.43 12.79
N PRO A 175 18.83 1.46 13.46
CA PRO A 175 17.63 2.15 12.98
C PRO A 175 17.71 2.64 11.52
N HIS A 176 18.85 3.19 11.11
CA HIS A 176 19.05 3.68 9.74
C HIS A 176 19.00 2.57 8.68
N LEU A 177 19.40 1.33 9.01
CA LEU A 177 19.27 0.17 8.11
C LEU A 177 17.83 -0.37 8.11
N ARG A 178 17.14 -0.34 9.26
CA ARG A 178 15.69 -0.64 9.33
C ARG A 178 14.91 0.31 8.41
N ARG A 179 15.26 1.60 8.39
CA ARG A 179 14.67 2.59 7.47
C ARG A 179 14.89 2.22 6.00
N VAL A 180 16.10 1.81 5.63
CA VAL A 180 16.41 1.35 4.25
C VAL A 180 15.56 0.13 3.88
N LEU A 181 15.41 -0.84 4.78
CA LEU A 181 14.55 -2.01 4.58
C LEU A 181 13.08 -1.61 4.39
N VAL A 182 12.56 -0.68 5.21
CA VAL A 182 11.19 -0.16 5.11
C VAL A 182 10.95 0.47 3.74
N ARG A 183 11.82 1.37 3.29
CA ARG A 183 11.70 2.02 1.97
C ARG A 183 11.75 1.02 0.81
N HIS A 184 12.72 0.11 0.82
CA HIS A 184 12.84 -0.90 -0.23
C HIS A 184 11.63 -1.84 -0.27
N SER A 185 11.14 -2.24 0.91
CA SER A 185 9.96 -3.10 1.05
C SER A 185 8.70 -2.39 0.58
N ALA A 186 8.52 -1.11 0.91
CA ALA A 186 7.39 -0.31 0.45
C ALA A 186 7.22 -0.34 -1.08
N ILE A 187 8.32 -0.35 -1.84
CA ILE A 187 8.31 -0.44 -3.30
C ILE A 187 8.09 -1.87 -3.78
N ASN A 188 8.95 -2.80 -3.37
CA ASN A 188 9.02 -4.10 -4.02
C ASN A 188 8.03 -5.11 -3.44
N TYR A 189 7.98 -5.19 -2.11
CA TYR A 189 7.18 -6.17 -1.38
C TYR A 189 6.71 -5.53 -0.07
N PRO A 190 5.55 -4.86 -0.02
CA PRO A 190 5.07 -4.21 1.20
C PRO A 190 5.13 -5.11 2.43
N LEU A 191 5.51 -4.55 3.58
CA LEU A 191 5.57 -5.30 4.84
C LEU A 191 4.15 -5.55 5.35
N SER A 192 3.90 -6.75 5.87
CA SER A 192 2.71 -7.03 6.68
C SER A 192 2.73 -6.21 7.96
N GLN A 193 1.58 -6.10 8.64
CA GLN A 193 1.48 -5.33 9.89
C GLN A 193 2.43 -5.87 10.98
N ALA A 194 2.62 -7.20 11.04
CA ALA A 194 3.51 -7.84 12.00
C ALA A 194 4.98 -7.54 11.70
N GLU A 195 5.39 -7.64 10.43
CA GLU A 195 6.75 -7.30 10.00
C GLU A 195 7.03 -5.79 10.17
N LEU A 196 6.06 -4.93 9.89
CA LEU A 196 6.19 -3.48 10.09
C LEU A 196 6.38 -3.16 11.57
N GLY A 197 5.59 -3.77 12.45
CA GLY A 197 5.75 -3.63 13.90
C GLY A 197 7.13 -4.11 14.39
N ALA A 198 7.58 -5.27 13.90
CA ALA A 198 8.90 -5.81 14.20
C ALA A 198 10.05 -4.90 13.68
N THR A 199 9.90 -4.35 12.48
CA THR A 199 10.91 -3.47 11.87
C THR A 199 10.97 -2.11 12.58
N CYS A 200 9.82 -1.58 13.01
CA CYS A 200 9.76 -0.31 13.74
C CYS A 200 10.15 -0.44 15.22
N GLY A 201 9.95 -1.62 15.83
CA GLY A 201 10.19 -1.84 17.26
C GLY A 201 9.26 -1.00 18.14
N ASP A 202 9.68 -0.76 19.37
CA ASP A 202 8.88 -0.03 20.37
C ASP A 202 8.68 1.45 20.04
N GLU A 203 9.62 2.04 19.29
CA GLU A 203 9.54 3.42 18.80
C GLU A 203 8.37 3.60 17.83
N GLY A 204 7.94 2.55 17.13
CA GLY A 204 6.86 2.63 16.14
C GLY A 204 7.26 3.32 14.83
N HIS A 205 8.55 3.59 14.60
CA HIS A 205 9.10 4.04 13.31
C HIS A 205 10.54 3.56 13.13
N ALA A 206 11.05 3.65 11.90
CA ALA A 206 12.43 3.34 11.59
C ALA A 206 13.22 4.63 11.34
N ASP A 207 14.01 5.07 12.33
CA ASP A 207 14.86 6.28 12.24
C ASP A 207 14.04 7.54 11.86
N GLY A 208 12.93 7.75 12.58
CA GLY A 208 11.99 8.85 12.40
C GLY A 208 11.10 8.79 11.15
N GLU A 209 11.10 7.67 10.42
CA GLU A 209 10.27 7.44 9.23
C GLU A 209 9.32 6.24 9.40
N LEU A 210 8.06 6.44 9.02
CA LEU A 210 7.04 5.40 8.98
C LEU A 210 6.39 5.35 7.59
N VAL A 211 6.50 4.20 6.92
CA VAL A 211 5.90 3.96 5.61
C VAL A 211 4.94 2.77 5.70
N VAL A 212 3.66 3.03 5.44
CA VAL A 212 2.59 2.04 5.46
C VAL A 212 2.04 1.90 4.04
N VAL A 213 2.03 0.69 3.51
CA VAL A 213 1.63 0.43 2.13
C VAL A 213 0.58 -0.67 2.05
N GLY A 214 -0.52 -0.38 1.35
CA GLY A 214 -1.51 -1.36 0.92
C GLY A 214 -2.90 -1.16 1.55
N PRO A 215 -3.94 -1.72 0.90
CA PRO A 215 -5.35 -1.50 1.26
C PRO A 215 -5.77 -2.19 2.56
N HIS A 216 -5.04 -3.22 2.98
CA HIS A 216 -5.30 -3.98 4.20
C HIS A 216 -4.36 -3.58 5.35
N ALA A 217 -3.38 -2.72 5.09
CA ALA A 217 -2.55 -2.17 6.15
C ALA A 217 -3.40 -1.20 6.98
N THR A 218 -3.17 -1.17 8.30
CA THR A 218 -3.91 -0.28 9.19
C THR A 218 -2.94 0.33 10.19
N LEU A 219 -2.99 1.65 10.33
CA LEU A 219 -2.22 2.32 11.38
C LEU A 219 -3.14 2.52 12.58
N ARG A 220 -2.82 1.88 13.70
CA ARG A 220 -3.68 1.99 14.88
C ARG A 220 -3.68 3.45 15.39
N SER A 221 -4.83 3.92 15.86
CA SER A 221 -4.96 5.29 16.39
C SER A 221 -4.14 5.53 17.66
N ASP A 222 -3.84 4.48 18.43
CA ASP A 222 -2.99 4.54 19.62
C ASP A 222 -1.49 4.61 19.29
N HIS A 223 -1.10 4.49 18.02
CA HIS A 223 0.30 4.46 17.59
C HIS A 223 1.06 5.72 18.02
N PHE A 224 0.50 6.90 17.74
CA PHE A 224 1.15 8.17 18.05
C PHE A 224 1.07 8.55 19.53
N ARG A 225 0.02 8.12 20.24
CA ARG A 225 -0.12 8.40 21.68
C ARG A 225 0.93 7.65 22.51
N ARG A 226 1.25 6.42 22.09
CA ARG A 226 2.25 5.60 22.78
C ARG A 226 3.64 6.21 22.72
N MET A 227 3.98 6.87 21.59
CA MET A 227 5.23 7.61 21.41
C MET A 227 5.38 8.73 22.45
N SER A 228 4.30 9.43 22.79
CA SER A 228 4.34 10.48 23.83
C SER A 228 4.51 9.94 25.24
N SER A 229 3.95 8.77 25.57
CA SER A 229 3.94 8.25 26.95
C SER A 229 5.20 7.48 27.37
N SER A 230 5.99 7.00 26.40
CA SER A 230 7.15 6.14 26.67
C SER A 230 8.25 6.86 27.46
N GLY A 231 8.31 8.19 27.40
CA GLY A 231 9.31 8.99 28.12
C GLY A 231 9.10 9.11 29.63
N GLU A 232 7.89 8.89 30.16
CA GLU A 232 7.57 9.23 31.57
C GLU A 232 7.55 8.01 32.51
N SER A 233 7.44 6.78 31.99
CA SER A 233 7.12 5.61 32.81
C SER A 233 8.32 4.87 33.44
N SER A 234 9.57 5.23 33.12
CA SER A 234 10.76 4.57 33.68
C SER A 234 11.38 5.23 34.92
N ALA A 235 10.76 6.29 35.46
CA ALA A 235 11.35 7.06 36.58
C ALA A 235 11.12 6.45 37.99
N HIS A 236 10.62 5.22 38.12
CA HIS A 236 10.22 4.65 39.43
C HIS A 236 10.82 3.29 39.80
N GLN A 237 12.01 2.96 39.31
CA GLN A 237 12.75 1.79 39.80
C GLN A 237 14.16 2.13 40.27
N GLU A 238 14.24 3.06 41.23
CA GLU A 238 15.41 3.24 42.10
C GLU A 238 15.30 2.30 43.30
N TYR A 239 16.00 1.16 43.25
CA TYR A 239 16.64 0.59 44.43
C TYR A 239 18.02 0.03 44.03
N ALA A 240 19.01 0.90 44.23
CA ALA A 240 20.42 0.69 44.49
C ALA A 240 20.98 -0.75 44.42
N VAL A 241 21.89 -0.96 43.46
CA VAL A 241 23.09 -1.79 43.67
C VAL A 241 24.27 -0.99 43.12
N GLU A 242 25.04 -0.40 44.04
CA GLU A 242 26.30 0.31 43.76
C GLU A 242 27.34 -0.69 43.23
N GLY A 243 27.55 -0.68 41.93
CA GLY A 243 28.58 -1.46 41.24
C GLY A 243 29.18 -0.66 40.09
N SER A 244 29.94 0.38 40.43
CA SER A 244 30.61 1.30 39.50
C SER A 244 31.53 0.56 38.53
N THR A 245 31.00 0.22 37.35
CA THR A 245 31.74 -0.37 36.24
C THR A 245 31.88 0.70 35.16
N TRP A 246 33.07 1.29 35.05
CA TRP A 246 33.34 2.47 34.22
C TRP A 246 33.32 2.21 32.69
N ASP A 247 33.06 0.98 32.23
CA ASP A 247 33.00 0.60 30.81
C ASP A 247 31.58 0.52 30.22
N SER A 248 30.55 0.94 30.96
CA SER A 248 29.17 0.99 30.44
C SER A 248 28.92 2.22 29.55
N LEU A 249 29.65 2.34 28.44
CA LEU A 249 29.36 3.30 27.35
C LEU A 249 28.03 3.00 26.64
N ALA A 250 27.36 1.89 26.98
CA ALA A 250 26.10 1.45 26.38
C ALA A 250 24.85 2.15 26.95
N THR A 251 24.98 3.05 27.93
CA THR A 251 23.83 3.66 28.62
C THR A 251 23.88 5.19 28.66
N GLN A 252 24.58 5.83 27.72
CA GLN A 252 24.25 7.21 27.40
C GLN A 252 22.92 7.19 26.64
N GLY A 253 21.83 7.42 27.37
CA GLY A 253 20.47 7.37 26.87
C GLY A 253 20.36 8.13 25.55
N SER A 254 20.26 7.39 24.44
CA SER A 254 19.97 8.00 23.16
C SER A 254 18.63 8.69 23.30
N GLU A 255 18.60 10.00 23.08
CA GLU A 255 17.33 10.72 23.04
C GLU A 255 16.37 9.98 22.10
N PRO A 256 15.10 9.76 22.50
CA PRO A 256 14.16 9.01 21.70
C PRO A 256 14.05 9.66 20.32
N THR A 257 14.22 8.87 19.27
CA THR A 257 14.12 9.39 17.91
C THR A 257 12.68 9.82 17.66
N VAL A 258 12.49 11.01 17.07
CA VAL A 258 11.14 11.57 16.82
C VAL A 258 10.66 11.23 15.42
N LEU A 259 9.36 10.96 15.27
CA LEU A 259 8.74 10.79 13.97
C LEU A 259 8.72 12.13 13.20
N PHE A 260 9.38 12.20 12.06
CA PHE A 260 9.36 13.37 11.18
C PHE A 260 8.82 13.07 9.78
N SER A 261 8.77 11.80 9.36
CA SER A 261 8.23 11.40 8.05
C SER A 261 7.15 10.32 8.18
N LEU A 262 5.97 10.60 7.63
CA LEU A 262 4.85 9.66 7.57
C LEU A 262 4.37 9.52 6.13
N THR A 263 4.35 8.28 5.64
CA THR A 263 3.87 7.95 4.30
C THR A 263 2.82 6.85 4.36
N LEU A 264 1.65 7.13 3.80
CA LEU A 264 0.55 6.18 3.64
C LEU A 264 0.28 6.03 2.15
N LEU A 265 0.43 4.81 1.62
CA LEU A 265 0.24 4.51 0.20
C LEU A 265 -0.86 3.47 0.02
N SER A 266 -1.96 3.86 -0.62
CA SER A 266 -3.12 2.99 -0.84
C SER A 266 -3.70 2.44 0.47
N THR A 267 -3.51 3.14 1.59
CA THR A 267 -3.88 2.70 2.95
C THR A 267 -5.05 3.54 3.48
N PRO A 268 -6.10 2.93 4.05
CA PRO A 268 -7.19 3.69 4.65
C PRO A 268 -6.71 4.46 5.89
N LEU A 269 -7.13 5.72 6.01
CA LEU A 269 -6.93 6.51 7.21
C LEU A 269 -7.83 6.00 8.35
N THR A 270 -7.19 5.47 9.40
CA THR A 270 -7.84 4.89 10.60
C THR A 270 -7.68 5.76 11.85
N PHE A 271 -6.99 6.90 11.74
CA PHE A 271 -6.71 7.85 12.81
C PHE A 271 -7.06 9.27 12.36
N ALA A 272 -7.22 10.20 13.32
CA ALA A 272 -7.46 11.59 12.99
C ALA A 272 -6.13 12.30 12.73
N LEU A 273 -6.06 13.20 11.74
CA LEU A 273 -4.83 13.98 11.48
C LEU A 273 -4.41 14.85 12.68
N SER A 274 -5.30 15.07 13.66
CA SER A 274 -4.99 15.71 14.95
C SER A 274 -4.14 14.86 15.89
N ASP A 275 -4.08 13.54 15.68
CA ASP A 275 -3.26 12.63 16.46
C ASP A 275 -1.80 12.60 15.96
N LEU A 276 -1.50 13.27 14.83
CA LEU A 276 -0.16 13.33 14.27
C LEU A 276 0.80 14.16 15.15
N PRO A 277 2.05 13.71 15.33
CA PRO A 277 3.07 14.52 16.00
C PRO A 277 3.33 15.86 15.27
N PRO A 278 3.54 16.97 16.01
CA PRO A 278 3.86 18.26 15.41
C PRO A 278 5.26 18.30 14.78
N THR A 279 6.08 17.28 15.03
CA THR A 279 7.42 17.07 14.47
C THR A 279 7.42 16.61 13.01
N ILE A 280 6.25 16.28 12.43
CA ILE A 280 6.17 15.85 11.04
C ILE A 280 6.57 16.98 10.09
N THR A 281 7.63 16.71 9.32
CA THR A 281 8.15 17.58 8.26
C THR A 281 7.85 17.04 6.86
N CYS A 282 7.57 15.75 6.73
CA CYS A 282 7.25 15.07 5.47
C CYS A 282 5.98 14.23 5.66
N LEU A 283 4.90 14.61 4.98
CA LEU A 283 3.63 13.92 5.03
C LEU A 283 3.19 13.52 3.62
N ALA A 284 3.02 12.23 3.40
CA ALA A 284 2.52 11.68 2.14
C ALA A 284 1.28 10.82 2.37
N LEU A 285 0.17 11.22 1.74
CA LEU A 285 -1.13 10.58 1.78
C LEU A 285 -1.51 10.22 0.34
N ILE A 286 -0.96 9.12 -0.18
CA ILE A 286 -1.00 8.81 -1.61
C ILE A 286 -2.06 7.74 -1.88
N ASN A 287 -2.95 7.99 -2.85
CA ASN A 287 -4.03 7.07 -3.25
C ASN A 287 -4.89 6.59 -2.07
N ILE A 288 -5.24 7.48 -1.15
CA ILE A 288 -6.07 7.15 0.00
C ILE A 288 -7.52 6.96 -0.46
N PRO A 289 -8.19 5.84 -0.10
CA PRO A 289 -9.50 5.50 -0.65
C PRO A 289 -10.63 6.43 -0.20
N LYS A 290 -10.44 7.18 0.89
CA LYS A 290 -11.45 8.07 1.49
C LYS A 290 -10.90 9.48 1.67
N PRO A 291 -11.75 10.52 1.55
CA PRO A 291 -11.34 11.90 1.79
C PRO A 291 -10.77 12.10 3.19
N ALA A 292 -9.66 12.83 3.28
CA ALA A 292 -9.03 13.25 4.53
C ALA A 292 -9.40 14.70 4.86
N SER A 293 -9.61 15.03 6.15
CA SER A 293 -9.89 16.41 6.58
C SER A 293 -8.60 17.24 6.64
N LEU A 294 -8.13 17.70 5.48
CA LEU A 294 -6.86 18.43 5.38
C LEU A 294 -6.92 19.82 6.02
N GLN A 295 -8.09 20.47 6.11
CA GLN A 295 -8.25 21.88 6.49
C GLN A 295 -7.57 22.28 7.81
N ARG A 296 -7.42 21.34 8.75
CA ARG A 296 -6.80 21.58 10.06
C ARG A 296 -5.35 21.14 10.15
N LEU A 297 -4.82 20.51 9.10
CA LEU A 297 -3.43 20.04 9.04
C LEU A 297 -2.41 21.14 9.43
N PRO A 298 -2.54 22.42 9.02
CA PRO A 298 -1.57 23.45 9.42
C PRO A 298 -1.52 23.72 10.92
N SER A 299 -2.60 23.40 11.64
CA SER A 299 -2.66 23.55 13.11
C SER A 299 -2.01 22.39 13.84
N TYR A 300 -1.96 21.20 13.22
CA TYR A 300 -1.45 19.98 13.85
C TYR A 300 0.01 19.70 13.47
N CYS A 301 0.36 19.90 12.19
CA CYS A 301 1.70 19.67 11.66
C CYS A 301 2.22 20.98 11.02
N PRO A 302 2.58 21.99 11.81
CA PRO A 302 3.02 23.29 11.28
C PRO A 302 4.37 23.22 10.55
N LEU A 303 5.18 22.21 10.83
CA LEU A 303 6.53 22.03 10.27
C LEU A 303 6.55 21.28 8.93
N VAL A 304 5.39 20.96 8.35
CA VAL A 304 5.30 20.23 7.08
C VAL A 304 5.98 21.03 5.98
N SER A 305 7.06 20.44 5.46
CA SER A 305 7.88 20.96 4.37
C SER A 305 7.63 20.25 3.05
N LEU A 306 7.21 18.98 3.09
CA LEU A 306 6.77 18.20 1.94
C LEU A 306 5.39 17.64 2.25
N LEU A 307 4.42 17.98 1.39
CA LEU A 307 3.07 17.41 1.42
C LEU A 307 2.78 16.72 0.09
N ASP A 308 2.66 15.39 0.08
CA ASP A 308 2.24 14.64 -1.11
C ASP A 308 0.81 14.10 -0.92
N ILE A 309 -0.13 14.58 -1.74
CA ILE A 309 -1.51 14.06 -1.79
C ILE A 309 -1.85 13.54 -3.20
N SER A 310 -0.84 13.04 -3.91
CA SER A 310 -0.98 12.47 -5.25
C SER A 310 -1.95 11.28 -5.32
N TYR A 311 -2.54 11.08 -6.49
CA TYR A 311 -3.39 9.94 -6.88
C TYR A 311 -4.66 9.76 -6.04
N ASN A 312 -5.05 10.76 -5.26
CA ASN A 312 -6.31 10.74 -4.52
C ASN A 312 -7.49 11.04 -5.45
N SER A 313 -8.26 10.01 -5.81
CA SER A 313 -9.40 10.14 -6.73
C SER A 313 -10.49 11.10 -6.23
N TRP A 314 -10.63 11.26 -4.92
CA TRP A 314 -11.59 12.19 -4.31
C TRP A 314 -11.24 13.67 -4.53
N LEU A 315 -9.98 13.98 -4.86
CA LEU A 315 -9.56 15.33 -5.28
C LEU A 315 -10.01 15.68 -6.70
N ASN A 316 -10.30 14.68 -7.55
CA ASN A 316 -10.76 14.88 -8.93
C ASN A 316 -12.26 15.16 -9.04
N THR A 317 -12.91 15.47 -7.92
CA THR A 317 -14.32 15.83 -7.85
C THR A 317 -14.46 17.33 -7.66
N ILE A 318 -15.59 17.92 -8.05
CA ILE A 318 -15.87 19.37 -7.83
C ILE A 318 -15.72 19.74 -6.35
N SER A 319 -16.09 18.83 -5.43
CA SER A 319 -15.91 19.04 -3.99
C SER A 319 -14.44 18.98 -3.57
N GLY A 320 -13.64 18.12 -4.20
CA GLY A 320 -12.20 18.02 -3.98
C GLY A 320 -11.44 19.25 -4.46
N GLU A 321 -11.79 19.79 -5.62
CA GLU A 321 -11.24 21.03 -6.15
C GLU A 321 -11.53 22.21 -5.19
N LYS A 322 -12.79 22.38 -4.78
CA LYS A 322 -13.16 23.40 -3.78
C LYS A 322 -12.41 23.23 -2.47
N LEU A 323 -12.19 21.98 -2.03
CA LEU A 323 -11.43 21.71 -0.81
C LEU A 323 -9.98 22.19 -0.93
N LEU A 324 -9.34 22.07 -2.09
CA LEU A 324 -7.99 22.59 -2.33
C LEU A 324 -7.97 24.12 -2.49
N GLU A 325 -8.99 24.70 -3.12
CA GLU A 325 -9.08 26.16 -3.30
C GLU A 325 -9.36 26.90 -1.97
N ASP A 326 -10.20 26.31 -1.11
CA ASP A 326 -10.53 26.84 0.22
C ASP A 326 -9.44 26.51 1.26
N TYR A 327 -8.42 25.74 0.88
CA TYR A 327 -7.38 25.31 1.80
C TYR A 327 -6.50 26.51 2.23
N PRO A 328 -6.20 26.67 3.53
CA PRO A 328 -5.42 27.79 4.03
C PRO A 328 -3.91 27.58 3.80
N TRP A 329 -3.47 27.56 2.53
CA TRP A 329 -2.08 27.35 2.11
C TRP A 329 -1.09 28.32 2.75
N THR A 330 -1.55 29.53 3.07
CA THR A 330 -0.75 30.57 3.74
C THR A 330 -0.32 30.20 5.15
N LYS A 331 -0.98 29.23 5.81
CA LYS A 331 -0.63 28.75 7.15
C LYS A 331 0.48 27.70 7.16
N LEU A 332 0.81 27.11 6.01
CA LEU A 332 1.89 26.13 5.89
C LEU A 332 3.22 26.83 5.54
N HIS A 333 3.74 27.64 6.45
CA HIS A 333 4.91 28.50 6.21
C HIS A 333 6.18 27.72 5.80
N HIS A 334 6.30 26.46 6.22
CA HIS A 334 7.46 25.62 5.93
C HIS A 334 7.33 24.80 4.64
N LEU A 335 6.16 24.80 4.00
CA LEU A 335 5.90 23.99 2.81
C LEU A 335 6.81 24.44 1.66
N LYS A 336 7.61 23.50 1.14
CA LYS A 336 8.54 23.69 0.01
C LYS A 336 8.11 22.89 -1.21
N VAL A 337 7.53 21.70 -0.99
CA VAL A 337 7.16 20.76 -2.05
C VAL A 337 5.72 20.29 -1.85
N LEU A 338 4.91 20.38 -2.91
CA LEU A 338 3.52 19.93 -2.94
C LEU A 338 3.31 18.92 -4.07
N GLY A 339 3.05 17.66 -3.71
CA GLY A 339 2.74 16.58 -4.64
C GLY A 339 1.24 16.48 -4.94
N LEU A 340 0.88 16.62 -6.21
CA LEU A 340 -0.49 16.58 -6.74
C LEU A 340 -0.59 15.74 -8.03
N ARG A 341 0.26 14.71 -8.18
CA ARG A 341 0.29 13.87 -9.39
C ARG A 341 -1.01 13.10 -9.53
N GLY A 342 -1.57 13.01 -10.74
CA GLY A 342 -2.84 12.33 -10.97
C GLY A 342 -4.07 13.04 -10.36
N CYS A 343 -3.90 14.26 -9.85
CA CYS A 343 -4.99 15.12 -9.38
C CYS A 343 -5.31 16.20 -10.44
N HIS A 344 -6.56 16.68 -10.46
CA HIS A 344 -6.92 17.85 -11.27
C HIS A 344 -6.39 19.13 -10.61
N ILE A 345 -5.60 19.92 -11.37
CA ILE A 345 -5.01 21.16 -10.87
C ILE A 345 -5.51 22.32 -11.71
N THR A 346 -6.15 23.27 -11.04
CA THR A 346 -6.56 24.54 -11.62
C THR A 346 -5.42 25.56 -11.53
N PRO A 347 -5.29 26.49 -12.49
CA PRO A 347 -4.30 27.56 -12.42
C PRO A 347 -4.54 28.50 -11.21
N THR A 348 -5.78 28.59 -10.74
CA THR A 348 -6.16 29.32 -9.52
C THR A 348 -5.46 28.73 -8.30
N LEU A 349 -5.42 27.40 -8.17
CA LEU A 349 -4.76 26.71 -7.07
C LEU A 349 -3.26 27.06 -7.00
N LEU A 350 -2.55 27.06 -8.12
CA LEU A 350 -1.13 27.43 -8.16
C LEU A 350 -0.89 28.86 -7.64
N SER A 351 -1.74 29.80 -8.05
CA SER A 351 -1.66 31.20 -7.56
C SER A 351 -1.95 31.32 -6.07
N GLN A 352 -2.82 30.47 -5.52
CA GLN A 352 -3.20 30.47 -4.11
C GLN A 352 -2.13 29.84 -3.22
N VAL A 353 -1.51 28.73 -3.65
CA VAL A 353 -0.43 28.05 -2.93
C VAL A 353 0.75 29.01 -2.69
N ASN A 354 1.11 29.79 -3.71
CA ASN A 354 2.23 30.74 -3.66
C ASN A 354 1.86 32.16 -3.21
N ARG A 355 0.59 32.40 -2.84
CA ARG A 355 0.14 33.73 -2.42
C ARG A 355 0.86 34.20 -1.15
N GLY A 356 1.65 35.26 -1.28
CA GLY A 356 2.33 35.92 -0.16
C GLY A 356 3.56 35.16 0.37
N ARG A 357 4.10 34.22 -0.41
CA ARG A 357 5.36 33.54 -0.10
C ARG A 357 6.55 34.26 -0.74
N TRP A 358 7.71 34.17 -0.09
CA TRP A 358 8.97 34.67 -0.65
C TRP A 358 9.60 33.65 -1.61
N ASP A 359 9.60 32.38 -1.18
CA ASP A 359 10.02 31.25 -1.99
C ASP A 359 8.78 30.51 -2.51
N ASP A 360 8.74 30.29 -3.82
CA ASP A 360 7.67 29.52 -4.45
C ASP A 360 7.73 28.05 -3.99
N VAL A 361 6.54 27.47 -3.75
CA VAL A 361 6.38 26.04 -3.52
C VAL A 361 6.53 25.31 -4.84
N ASP A 362 7.36 24.27 -4.86
CA ASP A 362 7.50 23.38 -6.01
C ASP A 362 6.29 22.44 -6.09
N VAL A 363 5.42 22.67 -7.07
CA VAL A 363 4.18 21.90 -7.26
C VAL A 363 4.42 20.81 -8.31
N ILE A 364 4.59 19.57 -7.84
CA ILE A 364 4.83 18.40 -8.69
C ILE A 364 3.50 17.75 -9.05
N HIS A 365 3.13 17.79 -10.33
CA HIS A 365 1.82 17.32 -10.77
C HIS A 365 1.79 16.47 -12.04
N ARG A 366 2.95 16.24 -12.66
CA ARG A 366 3.11 15.39 -13.83
C ARG A 366 3.89 14.15 -13.48
#